data_AF-A0A1G8RL88-F1
#
_entry.id   AF-A0A1G8RL88-F1
#
_cell.length_a   1.000
_cell.length_b   1.000
_cell.length_c   1.000
_cell.angle_alpha   90.00
_cell.angle_beta   90.00
_cell.angle_gamma   90.00
#
_symmetry.space_group_name_H-M   'P 1'
#
loop_
_entity.id
_entity.type
_entity.pdbx_description
1 polymer ?
#
loop_
_entity_poly.entity_id
_entity_poly.type
_entity_poly.pdbx_seq_one_letter_code
_entity_poly.pdbx_strand_id
1 'polypeptide(L)'
;MNPLTHDPHMFGPLFTDETISAAFSSARFLSHFSAFERALAQALGEARVVSPEVSAAAVAAIDSFAADLDAIRAKVLTDGVPAPEYARQLKAHAGSDCAAAIHAGATSQDLVDTATVLALRGVNEELVNRLRAALAALDKLDGTFGATEMMGRTRMQAALPITVSDRIAGWKMPLAAHLERLEEIRPRIEQLQFGGAVGNRSATGAAKEAVAAQIAEALGLNNPPRAWHAMRDGMAEYAGWLSLVTGTLGKMGQDLCLMAQQGVDELRLSGGGSSSAMPHKQNPVLAEMLVTLARYNAVQLGGMHQALLHEQERSGAAWTLEWMILPAMAGATGKALLLAQDLLGSIERLGPAQ
;
A
#
# COMPACT_ATOMS: atom_id res chain seq x y z
N MET A 1 10.20 -0.17 14.77
CA MET A 1 9.81 -1.38 14.00
C MET A 1 9.68 -2.54 14.96
N ASN A 2 8.66 -3.39 14.81
CA ASN A 2 8.40 -4.49 15.75
C ASN A 2 9.23 -5.72 15.34
N PRO A 3 10.33 -6.05 16.05
CA PRO A 3 11.24 -7.11 15.62
C PRO A 3 10.54 -8.48 15.55
N LEU A 4 9.49 -8.70 16.34
CA LEU A 4 8.74 -9.96 16.35
C LEU A 4 8.00 -10.18 15.03
N THR A 5 7.45 -9.13 14.44
CA THR A 5 6.70 -9.22 13.18
C THR A 5 7.59 -9.13 11.95
N HIS A 6 8.87 -8.78 12.10
CA HIS A 6 9.85 -8.81 11.01
C HIS A 6 10.57 -10.15 10.88
N ASP A 7 10.53 -11.01 11.91
CA ASP A 7 11.09 -12.35 11.84
C ASP A 7 10.22 -13.26 10.95
N PRO A 8 10.74 -13.69 9.78
CA PRO A 8 9.97 -14.51 8.84
C PRO A 8 9.73 -15.95 9.33
N HIS A 9 10.39 -16.38 10.42
CA HIS A 9 10.30 -17.76 10.91
C HIS A 9 9.33 -17.93 12.07
N MET A 10 9.12 -16.90 12.88
CA MET A 10 8.29 -16.97 14.08
C MET A 10 6.91 -16.34 13.87
N PHE A 11 6.78 -15.05 14.15
CA PHE A 11 5.48 -14.37 14.13
C PHE A 11 5.22 -13.64 12.82
N GLY A 12 6.26 -13.30 12.05
CA GLY A 12 6.15 -12.60 10.77
C GLY A 12 5.09 -13.20 9.84
N PRO A 13 5.05 -14.52 9.57
CA PRO A 13 4.06 -15.12 8.67
C PRO A 13 2.60 -14.84 9.00
N LEU A 14 2.26 -14.46 10.23
CA LEU A 14 0.90 -14.05 10.62
C LEU A 14 0.54 -12.62 10.18
N PHE A 15 1.53 -11.73 10.09
CA PHE A 15 1.32 -10.29 9.90
C PHE A 15 1.86 -9.76 8.57
N THR A 16 2.89 -10.40 8.01
CA THR A 16 3.57 -9.93 6.81
C THR A 16 2.94 -10.50 5.56
N ASP A 17 2.98 -9.68 4.53
CA ASP A 17 2.63 -10.03 3.17
C ASP A 17 3.85 -9.87 2.29
N GLU A 18 4.40 -10.97 1.78
CA GLU A 18 5.66 -10.94 1.03
C GLU A 18 5.51 -10.16 -0.28
N THR A 19 4.38 -10.30 -0.98
CA THR A 19 4.12 -9.58 -2.23
C THR A 19 4.06 -8.08 -1.99
N ILE A 20 3.29 -7.64 -0.99
CA ILE A 20 3.20 -6.20 -0.67
C ILE A 20 4.53 -5.68 -0.11
N SER A 21 5.21 -6.44 0.75
CA SER A 21 6.51 -6.05 1.30
C SER A 21 7.58 -5.93 0.23
N ALA A 22 7.59 -6.82 -0.76
CA ALA A 22 8.52 -6.79 -1.87
C ALA A 22 8.39 -5.52 -2.72
N ALA A 23 7.18 -4.97 -2.86
CA ALA A 23 6.93 -3.70 -3.56
C ALA A 23 7.69 -2.52 -2.92
N PHE A 24 7.94 -2.57 -1.60
CA PHE A 24 8.70 -1.57 -0.87
C PHE A 24 10.17 -1.95 -0.62
N SER A 25 10.67 -3.01 -1.26
CA SER A 25 12.07 -3.43 -1.12
C SER A 25 13.04 -2.41 -1.73
N SER A 26 14.29 -2.42 -1.25
CA SER A 26 15.35 -1.57 -1.80
C SER A 26 15.55 -1.78 -3.30
N ALA A 27 15.46 -3.03 -3.78
CA ALA A 27 15.58 -3.34 -5.20
C ALA A 27 14.46 -2.69 -6.03
N ARG A 28 13.21 -2.70 -5.54
CA ARG A 28 12.09 -2.05 -6.22
C ARG A 28 12.20 -0.54 -6.18
N PHE A 29 12.58 0.03 -5.04
CA PHE A 29 12.84 1.48 -4.93
C PHE A 29 13.95 1.95 -5.88
N LEU A 30 15.06 1.22 -5.97
CA LEU A 30 16.14 1.54 -6.93
C LEU A 30 15.64 1.45 -8.37
N SER A 31 14.86 0.43 -8.73
CA SER A 31 14.25 0.33 -10.06
C SER A 31 13.34 1.53 -10.37
N HIS A 32 12.56 1.98 -9.39
CA HIS A 32 11.72 3.19 -9.54
C HIS A 32 12.55 4.47 -9.60
N PHE A 33 13.67 4.56 -8.89
CA PHE A 33 14.61 5.68 -9.02
C PHE A 33 15.18 5.75 -10.43
N SER A 34 15.60 4.62 -10.99
CA SER A 34 16.10 4.57 -12.37
C SER A 34 15.00 4.92 -13.38
N ALA A 35 13.77 4.45 -13.17
CA ALA A 35 12.63 4.81 -14.01
C ALA A 35 12.35 6.33 -13.99
N PHE A 36 12.37 6.96 -12.81
CA PHE A 36 12.21 8.40 -12.67
C PHE A 36 13.35 9.18 -13.36
N GLU A 37 14.60 8.81 -13.10
CA GLU A 37 15.75 9.50 -13.71
C GLU A 37 15.75 9.34 -15.24
N ARG A 38 15.36 8.16 -15.74
CA ARG A 38 15.23 7.91 -17.19
C ARG A 38 14.15 8.81 -17.80
N ALA A 39 12.97 8.89 -17.17
CA ALA A 39 11.88 9.75 -17.61
C ALA A 39 12.27 11.23 -17.56
N LEU A 40 12.97 11.67 -16.51
CA LEU A 40 13.49 13.03 -16.37
C LEU A 40 14.51 13.35 -17.47
N ALA A 41 15.51 12.50 -17.68
CA ALA A 41 16.54 12.72 -18.69
C ALA A 41 15.95 12.82 -20.11
N GLN A 42 14.97 11.97 -20.42
CA GLN A 42 14.23 12.01 -21.69
C GLN A 42 13.44 13.32 -21.82
N ALA A 43 12.66 13.69 -20.80
CA ALA A 43 11.85 14.90 -20.81
C ALA A 43 12.68 16.19 -20.96
N LEU A 44 13.86 16.24 -20.32
CA LEU A 44 14.78 17.37 -20.47
C LEU A 44 15.32 17.50 -21.90
N GLY A 45 15.55 16.39 -22.60
CA GLY A 45 15.97 16.38 -24.01
C GLY A 45 14.86 16.80 -24.96
N GLU A 46 13.66 16.26 -24.77
CA GLU A 46 12.47 16.61 -25.57
C GLU A 46 12.11 18.09 -25.43
N ALA A 47 12.18 18.62 -24.20
CA ALA A 47 11.93 20.03 -23.91
C ALA A 47 13.12 20.95 -24.22
N ARG A 48 14.22 20.43 -24.77
CA ARG A 48 15.45 21.17 -25.14
C ARG A 48 16.10 21.92 -23.97
N VAL A 49 15.92 21.44 -22.74
CA VAL A 49 16.66 21.91 -21.56
C VAL A 49 18.11 21.43 -21.62
N VAL A 50 18.33 20.22 -22.15
CA VAL A 50 19.64 19.68 -22.54
C VAL A 50 19.61 19.31 -24.02
N SER A 51 20.78 19.07 -24.62
CA SER A 51 20.83 18.60 -26.01
C SER A 51 20.28 17.15 -26.11
N PRO A 52 19.67 16.77 -27.25
CA PRO A 52 19.21 15.40 -27.45
C PRO A 52 20.30 14.34 -27.27
N GLU A 53 21.54 14.67 -27.63
CA GLU A 53 22.70 13.79 -27.50
C GLU A 53 23.05 13.54 -26.03
N VAL A 54 23.04 14.60 -25.21
CA VAL A 54 23.25 14.51 -23.75
C VAL A 54 22.12 13.71 -23.09
N SER A 55 20.87 13.95 -23.50
CA SER A 55 19.71 13.20 -23.02
C SER A 55 19.83 11.70 -23.34
N ALA A 56 20.14 11.35 -24.60
CA ALA A 56 20.30 9.96 -25.03
C ALA A 56 21.47 9.25 -24.32
N ALA A 57 22.60 9.94 -24.13
CA ALA A 57 23.74 9.40 -23.41
C ALA A 57 23.43 9.18 -21.92
N ALA A 58 22.69 10.10 -21.28
CA ALA A 58 22.25 9.95 -19.90
C ALA A 58 21.28 8.77 -19.73
N VAL A 59 20.33 8.58 -20.65
CA VAL A 59 19.43 7.41 -20.65
C VAL A 59 20.22 6.10 -20.75
N ALA A 60 21.19 6.02 -21.67
CA ALA A 60 22.05 4.83 -21.79
C ALA A 60 22.89 4.57 -20.52
N ALA A 61 23.37 5.62 -19.86
CA ALA A 61 24.08 5.50 -18.59
C ALA A 61 23.16 5.00 -17.47
N ILE A 62 21.92 5.50 -17.38
CA ILE A 62 20.92 5.06 -16.40
C ILE A 62 20.56 3.58 -16.61
N ASP A 63 20.34 3.15 -17.86
CA ASP A 63 19.97 1.77 -18.19
C ASP A 63 21.08 0.75 -17.87
N SER A 64 22.33 1.20 -17.77
CA SER A 64 23.50 0.38 -17.41
C SER A 64 23.97 0.56 -15.96
N PHE A 65 23.30 1.41 -15.18
CA PHE A 65 23.71 1.76 -13.83
C PHE A 65 23.24 0.72 -12.80
N ALA A 66 24.12 0.37 -11.87
CA ALA A 66 23.80 -0.41 -10.69
C ALA A 66 24.28 0.33 -9.44
N ALA A 67 23.36 0.62 -8.52
CA ALA A 67 23.67 1.35 -7.30
C ALA A 67 24.34 0.44 -6.25
N ASP A 68 25.33 1.00 -5.54
CA ASP A 68 25.94 0.39 -4.36
C ASP A 68 25.05 0.66 -3.13
N LEU A 69 24.29 -0.36 -2.73
CA LEU A 69 23.38 -0.30 -1.59
C LEU A 69 24.09 -0.11 -0.25
N ASP A 70 25.30 -0.63 -0.08
CA ASP A 70 26.04 -0.49 1.18
C ASP A 70 26.55 0.94 1.34
N ALA A 71 27.03 1.55 0.24
CA ALA A 71 27.37 2.97 0.22
C ALA A 71 26.15 3.87 0.49
N ILE A 72 24.98 3.56 -0.12
CA ILE A 72 23.72 4.26 0.18
C ILE A 72 23.38 4.13 1.66
N ARG A 73 23.40 2.91 2.22
CA ARG A 73 23.11 2.65 3.62
C ARG A 73 24.00 3.47 4.55
N ALA A 74 25.31 3.55 4.27
CA ALA A 74 26.25 4.31 5.07
C ALA A 74 25.95 5.82 5.07
N LYS A 75 25.43 6.35 3.96
CA LYS A 75 25.08 7.78 3.79
C LYS A 75 23.69 8.16 4.29
N VAL A 76 22.73 7.25 4.28
CA VAL A 76 21.37 7.53 4.80
C VAL A 76 21.40 8.03 6.25
N LEU A 77 22.34 7.54 7.08
CA LEU A 77 22.48 8.00 8.47
C LEU A 77 22.94 9.45 8.61
N THR A 78 23.64 9.99 7.62
CA THR A 78 24.09 11.40 7.61
C THR A 78 23.15 12.29 6.83
N ASP A 79 22.65 11.81 5.70
CA ASP A 79 21.89 12.61 4.73
C ASP A 79 20.38 12.53 4.97
N GLY A 80 19.92 11.59 5.80
CA GLY A 80 18.52 11.38 6.17
C GLY A 80 17.64 10.74 5.08
N VAL A 81 18.17 10.59 3.85
CA VAL A 81 17.48 10.05 2.67
C VAL A 81 18.46 9.34 1.72
N PRO A 82 18.02 8.36 0.91
CA PRO A 82 18.91 7.63 0.00
C PRO A 82 19.24 8.38 -1.30
N ALA A 83 18.40 9.34 -1.69
CA ALA A 83 18.46 9.98 -3.00
C ALA A 83 19.78 10.74 -3.31
N PRO A 84 20.41 11.48 -2.37
CA PRO A 84 21.67 12.18 -2.65
C PRO A 84 22.81 11.24 -3.06
N GLU A 85 22.99 10.15 -2.32
CA GLU A 85 24.04 9.17 -2.60
C GLU A 85 23.74 8.39 -3.90
N TYR A 86 22.47 8.01 -4.14
CA TYR A 86 22.05 7.41 -5.42
C TYR A 86 22.39 8.33 -6.61
N ALA A 87 21.98 9.60 -6.55
CA ALA A 87 22.24 10.56 -7.63
C ALA A 87 23.74 10.83 -7.82
N ARG A 88 24.53 10.84 -6.73
CA ARG A 88 25.99 10.97 -6.80
C ARG A 88 26.63 9.79 -7.53
N GLN A 89 26.25 8.56 -7.19
CA GLN A 89 26.74 7.35 -7.85
C GLN A 89 26.37 7.34 -9.33
N LEU A 90 25.12 7.67 -9.66
CA LEU A 90 24.64 7.73 -11.04
C LEU A 90 25.39 8.78 -11.88
N LYS A 91 25.63 9.98 -11.32
CA LYS A 91 26.45 11.01 -11.99
C LYS A 91 27.89 10.57 -12.21
N ALA A 92 28.48 9.88 -11.23
CA ALA A 92 29.83 9.34 -11.36
C ALA A 92 29.91 8.26 -12.45
N HIS A 93 28.91 7.39 -12.55
CA HIS A 93 28.80 6.36 -13.59
C HIS A 93 28.64 6.96 -15.00
N ALA A 94 27.79 7.98 -15.14
CA ALA A 94 27.49 8.59 -16.43
C ALA A 94 28.58 9.54 -16.97
N GLY A 95 29.47 10.02 -16.11
CA GLY A 95 30.51 10.98 -16.46
C GLY A 95 30.03 12.43 -16.53
N SER A 96 30.99 13.36 -16.64
CA SER A 96 30.74 14.80 -16.60
C SER A 96 29.79 15.29 -17.70
N ASP A 97 29.88 14.67 -18.87
CA ASP A 97 29.19 15.14 -20.08
C ASP A 97 27.69 14.90 -20.02
N CYS A 98 27.26 13.91 -19.22
CA CYS A 98 25.85 13.55 -19.02
C CYS A 98 25.25 14.13 -17.72
N ALA A 99 26.09 14.65 -16.81
CA ALA A 99 25.67 15.05 -15.47
C ALA A 99 24.58 16.14 -15.45
N ALA A 100 24.49 16.94 -16.52
CA ALA A 100 23.46 17.97 -16.70
C ALA A 100 22.05 17.42 -16.98
N ALA A 101 21.93 16.13 -17.35
CA ALA A 101 20.64 15.46 -17.57
C ALA A 101 20.25 14.50 -16.42
N ILE A 102 21.13 14.32 -15.42
CA ILE A 102 20.91 13.41 -14.29
C ILE A 102 20.51 14.20 -13.06
N HIS A 103 19.37 13.85 -12.47
CA HIS A 103 18.79 14.51 -11.30
C HIS A 103 18.65 16.04 -11.46
N ALA A 104 18.58 16.51 -12.71
CA ALA A 104 18.67 17.92 -13.03
C ALA A 104 17.32 18.61 -12.75
N GLY A 105 17.35 19.52 -11.78
CA GLY A 105 16.17 20.24 -11.32
C GLY A 105 15.22 19.46 -10.43
N ALA A 106 15.50 18.17 -10.18
CA ALA A 106 14.81 17.35 -9.19
C ALA A 106 15.38 17.59 -7.78
N THR A 107 14.70 17.01 -6.78
CA THR A 107 15.14 16.96 -5.38
C THR A 107 14.97 15.55 -4.82
N SER A 108 15.55 15.26 -3.66
CA SER A 108 15.43 13.95 -2.99
C SER A 108 13.98 13.49 -2.82
N GLN A 109 13.08 14.41 -2.49
CA GLN A 109 11.66 14.11 -2.31
C GLN A 109 10.96 13.77 -3.63
N ASP A 110 11.33 14.39 -4.76
CA ASP A 110 10.75 14.04 -6.06
C ASP A 110 11.02 12.58 -6.41
N LEU A 111 12.25 12.13 -6.15
CA LEU A 111 12.67 10.76 -6.38
C LEU A 111 11.96 9.77 -5.44
N VAL A 112 11.93 10.05 -4.14
CA VAL A 112 11.40 9.14 -3.10
C VAL A 112 9.87 9.05 -3.16
N ASP A 113 9.15 10.17 -3.26
CA ASP A 113 7.69 10.17 -3.29
C ASP A 113 7.18 9.58 -4.62
N THR A 114 7.82 9.87 -5.76
CA THR A 114 7.45 9.23 -7.04
C THR A 114 7.68 7.72 -7.00
N ALA A 115 8.80 7.26 -6.41
CA ALA A 115 9.03 5.83 -6.23
C ALA A 115 8.00 5.17 -5.29
N THR A 116 7.61 5.87 -4.23
CA THR A 116 6.55 5.43 -3.31
C THR A 116 5.22 5.28 -4.04
N VAL A 117 4.85 6.26 -4.86
CA VAL A 117 3.62 6.20 -5.68
C VAL A 117 3.66 5.06 -6.70
N LEU A 118 4.80 4.81 -7.36
CA LEU A 118 4.95 3.69 -8.28
C LEU A 118 4.83 2.34 -7.57
N ALA A 119 5.38 2.21 -6.36
CA ALA A 119 5.20 1.03 -5.53
C ALA A 119 3.72 0.86 -5.12
N LEU A 120 3.07 1.94 -4.69
CA LEU A 120 1.66 1.94 -4.32
C LEU A 120 0.74 1.57 -5.49
N ARG A 121 1.04 1.98 -6.72
CA ARG A 121 0.27 1.56 -7.91
C ARG A 121 0.28 0.04 -8.07
N GLY A 122 1.47 -0.58 -7.96
CA GLY A 122 1.59 -2.05 -8.01
C GLY A 122 0.88 -2.74 -6.84
N VAL A 123 0.95 -2.15 -5.64
CA VAL A 123 0.19 -2.61 -4.47
C VAL A 123 -1.32 -2.53 -4.72
N ASN A 124 -1.82 -1.43 -5.27
CA ASN A 124 -3.24 -1.22 -5.55
C ASN A 124 -3.81 -2.28 -6.48
N GLU A 125 -3.07 -2.66 -7.52
CA GLU A 125 -3.46 -3.75 -8.43
C GLU A 125 -3.66 -5.07 -7.67
N GLU A 126 -2.71 -5.42 -6.80
CA GLU A 126 -2.80 -6.62 -5.97
C GLU A 126 -3.96 -6.56 -4.97
N LEU A 127 -4.14 -5.41 -4.29
CA LEU A 127 -5.26 -5.23 -3.35
C LEU A 127 -6.62 -5.32 -4.04
N VAL A 128 -6.77 -4.78 -5.26
CA VAL A 128 -7.98 -4.91 -6.08
C VAL A 128 -8.28 -6.37 -6.39
N ASN A 129 -7.28 -7.13 -6.85
CA ASN A 129 -7.44 -8.55 -7.19
C ASN A 129 -7.91 -9.36 -5.99
N ARG A 130 -7.30 -9.13 -4.82
CA ARG A 130 -7.65 -9.82 -3.58
C ARG A 130 -9.00 -9.41 -3.03
N LEU A 131 -9.37 -8.14 -3.15
CA LEU A 131 -10.70 -7.65 -2.77
C LEU A 131 -11.79 -8.29 -3.64
N ARG A 132 -11.56 -8.40 -4.96
CA ARG A 132 -12.45 -9.13 -5.87
C ARG A 132 -12.55 -10.61 -5.53
N ALA A 133 -11.44 -11.26 -5.18
CA ALA A 133 -11.43 -12.65 -4.74
C ALA A 133 -12.24 -12.87 -3.45
N ALA A 134 -12.10 -11.97 -2.47
CA ALA A 134 -12.90 -12.01 -1.24
C ALA A 134 -14.40 -11.81 -1.51
N LEU A 135 -14.76 -10.88 -2.40
CA LEU A 135 -16.15 -10.68 -2.84
C LEU A 135 -16.73 -11.93 -3.52
N ALA A 136 -15.96 -12.56 -4.43
CA ALA A 136 -16.38 -13.80 -5.09
C ALA A 136 -16.53 -14.97 -4.09
N ALA A 137 -15.69 -15.05 -3.06
CA ALA A 137 -15.82 -16.05 -2.01
C ALA A 137 -17.09 -15.82 -1.16
N LEU A 138 -17.41 -14.57 -0.85
CA LEU A 138 -18.67 -14.21 -0.18
C LEU A 138 -19.89 -14.57 -1.05
N ASP A 139 -19.84 -14.32 -2.36
CA ASP A 139 -20.91 -14.70 -3.30
C ASP A 139 -21.16 -16.21 -3.31
N LYS A 140 -20.08 -17.00 -3.29
CA LYS A 140 -20.20 -18.46 -3.23
C LYS A 140 -20.85 -18.93 -1.93
N LEU A 141 -20.46 -18.34 -0.79
CA LEU A 141 -21.06 -18.67 0.51
C LEU A 141 -22.53 -18.25 0.57
N ASP A 142 -22.86 -17.08 0.04
CA ASP A 142 -24.23 -16.57 -0.06
C ASP A 142 -25.09 -17.50 -0.93
N GLY A 143 -24.60 -17.91 -2.10
CA GLY A 143 -25.30 -18.87 -2.95
C GLY A 143 -25.49 -20.26 -2.32
N THR A 144 -24.61 -20.65 -1.40
CA THR A 144 -24.66 -21.98 -0.75
C THR A 144 -25.53 -21.98 0.51
N PHE A 145 -25.37 -20.97 1.37
CA PHE A 145 -26.00 -20.94 2.70
C PHE A 145 -27.04 -19.83 2.84
N GLY A 146 -27.15 -18.92 1.88
CA GLY A 146 -27.86 -17.65 2.02
C GLY A 146 -29.31 -17.75 2.45
N ALA A 147 -30.04 -18.78 2.02
CA ALA A 147 -31.44 -19.00 2.41
C ALA A 147 -31.62 -19.61 3.81
N THR A 148 -30.53 -20.00 4.48
CA THR A 148 -30.57 -20.60 5.82
C THR A 148 -30.97 -19.55 6.84
N GLU A 149 -32.03 -19.80 7.61
CA GLU A 149 -32.39 -18.97 8.75
C GLU A 149 -31.39 -19.13 9.89
N MET A 150 -31.05 -18.03 10.54
CA MET A 150 -30.18 -17.99 11.72
C MET A 150 -30.67 -16.96 12.73
N MET A 151 -30.20 -17.07 13.97
CA MET A 151 -30.57 -16.13 15.02
C MET A 151 -29.89 -14.77 14.80
N GLY A 152 -30.69 -13.73 14.58
CA GLY A 152 -30.20 -12.35 14.60
C GLY A 152 -29.67 -11.99 15.98
N ARG A 153 -28.63 -11.16 16.05
CA ARG A 153 -28.07 -10.68 17.32
C ARG A 153 -27.89 -9.18 17.30
N THR A 154 -28.46 -8.51 18.29
CA THR A 154 -28.32 -7.05 18.47
C THR A 154 -27.88 -6.77 19.89
N ARG A 155 -26.87 -5.88 20.05
CA ARG A 155 -26.29 -5.55 21.36
C ARG A 155 -25.93 -6.79 22.21
N MET A 156 -25.36 -7.81 21.57
CA MET A 156 -24.99 -9.10 22.19
C MET A 156 -26.16 -9.94 22.72
N GLN A 157 -27.40 -9.69 22.28
CA GLN A 157 -28.60 -10.44 22.66
C GLN A 157 -29.26 -11.08 21.44
N ALA A 158 -29.92 -12.22 21.64
CA ALA A 158 -30.77 -12.84 20.63
C ALA A 158 -31.90 -11.87 20.22
N ALA A 159 -32.18 -11.80 18.92
CA ALA A 159 -33.18 -10.92 18.32
C ALA A 159 -34.17 -11.74 17.47
N LEU A 160 -34.74 -11.13 16.44
CA LEU A 160 -35.56 -11.86 15.47
C LEU A 160 -34.69 -12.69 14.51
N PRO A 161 -35.22 -13.77 13.91
CA PRO A 161 -34.54 -14.52 12.87
C PRO A 161 -34.13 -13.61 11.69
N ILE A 162 -32.99 -13.92 11.11
CA ILE A 162 -32.50 -13.37 9.84
C ILE A 162 -32.09 -14.54 8.95
N THR A 163 -31.78 -14.28 7.69
CA THR A 163 -31.09 -15.23 6.83
C THR A 163 -29.57 -15.06 6.93
N VAL A 164 -28.83 -16.09 6.53
CA VAL A 164 -27.37 -15.98 6.32
C VAL A 164 -27.05 -14.86 5.32
N SER A 165 -27.87 -14.67 4.28
CA SER A 165 -27.67 -13.59 3.31
C SER A 165 -27.69 -12.20 3.96
N ASP A 166 -28.60 -11.97 4.91
CA ASP A 166 -28.69 -10.70 5.64
C ASP A 166 -27.39 -10.41 6.42
N ARG A 167 -26.74 -11.45 6.95
CA ARG A 167 -25.44 -11.34 7.62
C ARG A 167 -24.31 -11.05 6.63
N ILE A 168 -24.23 -11.83 5.55
CA ILE A 168 -23.19 -11.71 4.52
C ILE A 168 -23.26 -10.33 3.84
N ALA A 169 -24.45 -9.78 3.62
CA ALA A 169 -24.63 -8.44 3.06
C ALA A 169 -23.88 -7.38 3.86
N GLY A 170 -23.89 -7.49 5.20
CA GLY A 170 -23.14 -6.62 6.11
C GLY A 170 -21.61 -6.75 6.04
N TRP A 171 -21.08 -7.76 5.35
CA TRP A 171 -19.66 -7.92 5.04
C TRP A 171 -19.35 -7.51 3.59
N LYS A 172 -20.19 -7.97 2.65
CA LYS A 172 -19.99 -7.82 1.21
C LYS A 172 -20.20 -6.39 0.71
N MET A 173 -21.29 -5.74 1.09
CA MET A 173 -21.64 -4.42 0.52
C MET A 173 -20.57 -3.35 0.81
N PRO A 174 -20.01 -3.23 2.03
CA PRO A 174 -18.94 -2.26 2.27
C PRO A 174 -17.66 -2.60 1.51
N LEU A 175 -17.29 -3.88 1.37
CA LEU A 175 -16.12 -4.29 0.57
C LEU A 175 -16.28 -3.92 -0.91
N ALA A 176 -17.48 -4.11 -1.49
CA ALA A 176 -17.78 -3.68 -2.85
C ALA A 176 -17.66 -2.15 -3.00
N ALA A 177 -18.22 -1.39 -2.06
CA ALA A 177 -18.07 0.06 -2.05
C ALA A 177 -16.60 0.50 -1.85
N HIS A 178 -15.77 -0.27 -1.13
CA HIS A 178 -14.33 0.05 -1.03
C HIS A 178 -13.60 -0.15 -2.35
N LEU A 179 -14.04 -1.08 -3.20
CA LEU A 179 -13.47 -1.23 -4.54
C LEU A 179 -13.73 0.03 -5.39
N GLU A 180 -14.98 0.50 -5.39
CA GLU A 180 -15.38 1.75 -6.05
C GLU A 180 -14.60 2.95 -5.48
N ARG A 181 -14.51 3.08 -4.16
CA ARG A 181 -13.72 4.13 -3.50
C ARG A 181 -12.26 4.11 -3.92
N LEU A 182 -11.64 2.93 -4.08
CA LEU A 182 -10.26 2.89 -4.54
C LEU A 182 -10.15 3.47 -5.96
N GLU A 183 -11.03 3.06 -6.87
CA GLU A 183 -11.07 3.58 -8.24
C GLU A 183 -11.24 5.11 -8.25
N GLU A 184 -12.05 5.66 -7.36
CA GLU A 184 -12.27 7.10 -7.20
C GLU A 184 -11.06 7.87 -6.67
N ILE A 185 -10.29 7.30 -5.72
CA ILE A 185 -9.13 7.98 -5.10
C ILE A 185 -7.84 7.80 -5.92
N ARG A 186 -7.71 6.73 -6.72
CA ARG A 186 -6.49 6.41 -7.48
C ARG A 186 -5.93 7.60 -8.27
N PRO A 187 -6.72 8.39 -9.02
CA PRO A 187 -6.19 9.56 -9.74
C PRO A 187 -5.59 10.67 -8.86
N ARG A 188 -5.97 10.74 -7.57
CA ARG A 188 -5.47 11.72 -6.59
C ARG A 188 -4.20 11.25 -5.89
N ILE A 189 -3.94 9.95 -5.86
CA ILE A 189 -2.78 9.36 -5.15
C ILE A 189 -1.70 8.89 -6.14
N GLU A 190 -2.08 8.45 -7.33
CA GLU A 190 -1.19 7.97 -8.39
C GLU A 190 -0.68 9.16 -9.22
N GLN A 191 -0.05 10.12 -8.54
CA GLN A 191 0.44 11.39 -9.09
C GLN A 191 1.96 11.45 -9.10
N LEU A 192 2.53 12.11 -10.12
CA LEU A 192 3.95 12.44 -10.16
C LEU A 192 4.30 13.41 -9.02
N GLN A 193 5.42 13.17 -8.32
CA GLN A 193 6.05 14.17 -7.46
C GLN A 193 7.25 14.78 -8.20
N PHE A 194 7.08 16.00 -8.72
CA PHE A 194 8.17 16.76 -9.34
C PHE A 194 8.03 18.25 -9.03
N GLY A 195 8.96 18.80 -8.23
CA GLY A 195 8.91 20.17 -7.73
C GLY A 195 10.26 20.86 -7.60
N GLY A 196 11.36 20.12 -7.65
CA GLY A 196 12.70 20.65 -7.38
C GLY A 196 12.87 21.12 -5.95
N ALA A 197 13.87 21.95 -5.69
CA ALA A 197 14.32 22.27 -4.32
C ALA A 197 13.21 22.79 -3.39
N VAL A 198 12.28 23.61 -3.91
CA VAL A 198 11.25 24.31 -3.13
C VAL A 198 9.82 24.13 -3.69
N GLY A 199 9.61 23.12 -4.54
CA GLY A 199 8.28 22.79 -5.06
C GLY A 199 7.79 23.64 -6.24
N ASN A 200 8.60 24.54 -6.80
CA ASN A 200 8.21 25.47 -7.87
C ASN A 200 8.77 25.13 -9.28
N ARG A 201 9.53 24.04 -9.41
CA ARG A 201 10.16 23.56 -10.66
C ARG A 201 11.04 24.62 -11.38
N SER A 202 11.58 25.58 -10.64
CA SER A 202 12.34 26.72 -11.19
C SER A 202 13.58 26.33 -11.98
N ALA A 203 14.24 25.23 -11.62
CA ALA A 203 15.45 24.75 -12.28
C ALA A 203 15.24 24.33 -13.75
N THR A 204 14.00 23.98 -14.14
CA THR A 204 13.64 23.65 -15.53
C THR A 204 13.11 24.85 -16.33
N GLY A 205 13.15 26.06 -15.75
CA GLY A 205 12.81 27.31 -16.41
C GLY A 205 11.41 27.32 -17.05
N ALA A 206 11.31 27.85 -18.27
CA ALA A 206 10.05 27.93 -19.02
C ALA A 206 9.49 26.55 -19.41
N ALA A 207 10.33 25.51 -19.46
CA ALA A 207 9.94 24.15 -19.84
C ALA A 207 9.30 23.33 -18.70
N LYS A 208 9.23 23.88 -17.48
CA LYS A 208 8.83 23.15 -16.27
C LYS A 208 7.53 22.35 -16.35
N GLU A 209 6.51 22.89 -17.03
CA GLU A 209 5.21 22.20 -17.15
C GLU A 209 5.26 21.10 -18.20
N ALA A 210 5.98 21.32 -19.30
CA ALA A 210 6.18 20.30 -20.34
C ALA A 210 7.01 19.12 -19.80
N VAL A 211 8.09 19.41 -19.06
CA VAL A 211 8.92 18.38 -18.42
C VAL A 211 8.11 17.56 -17.42
N ALA A 212 7.32 18.20 -16.55
CA ALA A 212 6.47 17.49 -15.61
C ALA A 212 5.44 16.58 -16.30
N ALA A 213 4.79 17.09 -17.36
CA ALA A 213 3.82 16.31 -18.13
C ALA A 213 4.45 15.08 -18.79
N GLN A 214 5.63 15.23 -19.41
CA GLN A 214 6.35 14.14 -20.06
C GLN A 214 6.83 13.08 -19.06
N ILE A 215 7.32 13.49 -17.88
CA ILE A 215 7.70 12.53 -16.83
C ILE A 215 6.47 11.74 -16.36
N ALA A 216 5.35 12.43 -16.12
CA ALA A 216 4.12 11.79 -15.66
C ALA A 216 3.61 10.79 -16.70
N GLU A 217 3.57 11.16 -17.98
CA GLU A 217 3.20 10.29 -19.10
C GLU A 217 4.11 9.06 -19.18
N ALA A 218 5.44 9.27 -19.17
CA ALA A 218 6.41 8.19 -19.28
C ALA A 218 6.33 7.18 -18.11
N LEU A 219 5.95 7.66 -16.92
CA LEU A 219 5.77 6.81 -15.75
C LEU A 219 4.35 6.23 -15.61
N GLY A 220 3.41 6.65 -16.44
CA GLY A 220 1.99 6.29 -16.32
C GLY A 220 1.36 6.81 -15.02
N LEU A 221 1.73 8.02 -14.61
CA LEU A 221 1.20 8.72 -13.44
C LEU A 221 0.40 9.95 -13.88
N ASN A 222 -0.50 10.40 -13.01
CA ASN A 222 -1.21 11.65 -13.22
C ASN A 222 -0.26 12.84 -13.01
N ASN A 223 -0.36 13.88 -13.85
CA ASN A 223 0.41 15.12 -13.68
C ASN A 223 -0.38 16.10 -12.80
N PRO A 224 0.00 16.34 -11.54
CA PRO A 224 -0.67 17.33 -10.72
C PRO A 224 -0.32 18.76 -11.14
N PRO A 225 -1.20 19.75 -10.90
CA PRO A 225 -0.96 21.15 -11.28
C PRO A 225 0.24 21.78 -10.57
N ARG A 226 0.69 21.20 -9.45
CA ARG A 226 1.90 21.60 -8.71
C ARG A 226 2.47 20.40 -7.95
N ALA A 227 3.71 20.52 -7.49
CA ALA A 227 4.30 19.59 -6.54
C ALA A 227 3.51 19.56 -5.22
N TRP A 228 3.42 18.37 -4.61
CA TRP A 228 2.70 18.08 -3.38
C TRP A 228 3.64 17.73 -2.22
N HIS A 229 4.83 18.35 -2.17
CA HIS A 229 5.86 18.11 -1.15
C HIS A 229 5.31 18.18 0.28
N ALA A 230 4.44 19.16 0.56
CA ALA A 230 3.80 19.35 1.85
C ALA A 230 2.28 19.13 1.83
N MET A 231 1.71 18.75 0.69
CA MET A 231 0.26 18.49 0.55
C MET A 231 0.03 16.98 0.66
N ARG A 232 -0.17 16.51 1.90
CA ARG A 232 -0.23 15.07 2.23
C ARG A 232 -1.66 14.54 2.37
N ASP A 233 -2.66 15.31 1.95
CA ASP A 233 -4.08 14.96 1.99
C ASP A 233 -4.39 13.70 1.16
N GLY A 234 -3.76 13.52 0.00
CA GLY A 234 -3.89 12.29 -0.78
C GLY A 234 -3.34 11.04 -0.07
N MET A 235 -2.20 11.16 0.63
CA MET A 235 -1.63 10.05 1.41
C MET A 235 -2.49 9.70 2.63
N ALA A 236 -3.07 10.71 3.27
CA ALA A 236 -4.03 10.50 4.36
C ALA A 236 -5.36 9.89 3.87
N GLU A 237 -5.88 10.33 2.72
CA GLU A 237 -7.07 9.75 2.07
C GLU A 237 -6.84 8.25 1.78
N TYR A 238 -5.69 7.90 1.20
CA TYR A 238 -5.31 6.51 0.95
C TYR A 238 -5.18 5.68 2.23
N ALA A 239 -4.54 6.22 3.28
CA ALA A 239 -4.46 5.56 4.58
C ALA A 239 -5.85 5.32 5.19
N GLY A 240 -6.78 6.28 5.01
CA GLY A 240 -8.19 6.13 5.36
C GLY A 240 -8.84 4.96 4.63
N TRP A 241 -8.62 4.83 3.33
CA TRP A 241 -9.10 3.69 2.54
C TRP A 241 -8.54 2.33 3.02
N LEU A 242 -7.24 2.25 3.30
CA LEU A 242 -6.61 1.05 3.87
C LEU A 242 -7.27 0.65 5.22
N SER A 243 -7.53 1.63 6.08
CA SER A 243 -8.22 1.42 7.36
C SER A 243 -9.69 1.01 7.17
N LEU A 244 -10.38 1.53 6.15
CA LEU A 244 -11.76 1.15 5.84
C LEU A 244 -11.86 -0.32 5.43
N VAL A 245 -10.98 -0.79 4.53
CA VAL A 245 -10.94 -2.20 4.09
C VAL A 245 -10.71 -3.13 5.28
N THR A 246 -9.63 -2.89 6.03
CA THR A 246 -9.32 -3.71 7.21
C THR A 246 -10.40 -3.64 8.28
N GLY A 247 -11.02 -2.47 8.51
CA GLY A 247 -12.15 -2.32 9.43
C GLY A 247 -13.35 -3.21 9.06
N THR A 248 -13.71 -3.26 7.78
CA THR A 248 -14.78 -4.15 7.29
C THR A 248 -14.42 -5.62 7.45
N LEU A 249 -13.18 -6.02 7.11
CA LEU A 249 -12.70 -7.39 7.31
C LEU A 249 -12.66 -7.76 8.80
N GLY A 250 -12.26 -6.85 9.67
CA GLY A 250 -12.26 -7.05 11.12
C GLY A 250 -13.66 -7.23 11.69
N LYS A 251 -14.66 -6.49 11.19
CA LYS A 251 -16.08 -6.72 11.53
C LYS A 251 -16.50 -8.14 11.16
N MET A 252 -16.18 -8.59 9.94
CA MET A 252 -16.45 -9.96 9.50
C MET A 252 -15.74 -10.99 10.39
N GLY A 253 -14.45 -10.77 10.70
CA GLY A 253 -13.71 -11.62 11.63
C GLY A 253 -14.35 -11.70 13.01
N GLN A 254 -14.78 -10.57 13.58
CA GLN A 254 -15.44 -10.52 14.89
C GLN A 254 -16.76 -11.30 14.89
N ASP A 255 -17.57 -11.18 13.84
CA ASP A 255 -18.80 -11.96 13.70
C ASP A 255 -18.49 -13.46 13.64
N LEU A 256 -17.51 -13.87 12.84
CA LEU A 256 -17.12 -15.27 12.68
C LEU A 256 -16.54 -15.86 13.97
N CYS A 257 -15.78 -15.09 14.75
CA CYS A 257 -15.33 -15.50 16.08
C CYS A 257 -16.52 -15.79 17.02
N LEU A 258 -17.53 -14.92 17.03
CA LEU A 258 -18.72 -15.09 17.86
C LEU A 258 -19.59 -16.27 17.38
N MET A 259 -19.65 -16.52 16.07
CA MET A 259 -20.38 -17.66 15.51
C MET A 259 -19.69 -19.00 15.79
N ALA A 260 -18.35 -18.99 15.89
CA ALA A 260 -17.56 -20.16 16.30
C ALA A 260 -17.62 -20.44 17.81
N GLN A 261 -18.15 -19.50 18.61
CA GLN A 261 -18.19 -19.66 20.07
C GLN A 261 -19.05 -20.88 20.45
N GLN A 262 -18.53 -21.70 21.37
CA GLN A 262 -19.27 -22.82 21.93
C GLN A 262 -20.59 -22.34 22.55
N GLY A 263 -21.69 -23.02 22.24
CA GLY A 263 -23.04 -22.63 22.63
C GLY A 263 -23.72 -21.68 21.64
N VAL A 264 -22.98 -21.14 20.66
CA VAL A 264 -23.54 -20.50 19.45
C VAL A 264 -23.47 -21.49 18.29
N ASP A 265 -22.29 -22.03 18.00
CA ASP A 265 -22.07 -23.13 17.06
C ASP A 265 -22.70 -22.93 15.65
N GLU A 266 -22.77 -21.66 15.20
CA GLU A 266 -23.33 -21.22 13.90
C GLU A 266 -22.27 -21.14 12.79
N LEU A 267 -21.03 -21.55 13.07
CA LEU A 267 -19.93 -21.63 12.12
C LEU A 267 -19.23 -22.99 12.22
N ARG A 268 -18.90 -23.58 11.08
CA ARG A 268 -17.99 -24.73 10.99
C ARG A 268 -16.89 -24.43 9.97
N LEU A 269 -15.64 -24.60 10.39
CA LEU A 269 -14.46 -24.40 9.54
C LEU A 269 -13.83 -25.76 9.20
N SER A 270 -13.34 -25.88 7.97
CA SER A 270 -12.43 -26.94 7.54
C SER A 270 -11.03 -26.59 8.02
N GLY A 271 -10.47 -27.43 8.88
CA GLY A 271 -9.22 -27.10 9.56
C GLY A 271 -9.37 -26.00 10.62
N GLY A 272 -8.23 -25.50 11.10
CA GLY A 272 -8.14 -24.60 12.24
C GLY A 272 -7.01 -25.00 13.16
N GLY A 273 -6.50 -24.07 13.98
CA GLY A 273 -5.37 -24.34 14.86
C GLY A 273 -5.71 -25.47 15.83
N SER A 274 -5.21 -26.68 15.55
CA SER A 274 -5.40 -27.85 16.40
C SER A 274 -4.70 -27.60 17.73
N SER A 275 -5.44 -27.68 18.83
CA SER A 275 -4.81 -27.62 20.14
C SER A 275 -4.11 -28.94 20.42
N SER A 276 -2.80 -28.90 20.69
CA SER A 276 -2.03 -30.07 21.10
C SER A 276 -2.54 -30.72 22.40
N ALA A 277 -3.30 -29.98 23.22
CA ALA A 277 -3.92 -30.47 24.44
C ALA A 277 -5.40 -30.87 24.27
N MET A 278 -6.08 -30.41 23.22
CA MET A 278 -7.53 -30.60 23.03
C MET A 278 -7.86 -30.91 21.55
N PRO A 279 -7.91 -32.20 21.17
CA PRO A 279 -8.08 -32.62 19.77
C PRO A 279 -9.35 -32.12 19.06
N HIS A 280 -10.40 -31.79 19.83
CA HIS A 280 -11.67 -31.28 19.31
C HIS A 280 -11.72 -29.74 19.21
N LYS A 281 -10.68 -29.03 19.69
CA LYS A 281 -10.67 -27.56 19.75
C LYS A 281 -10.18 -26.96 18.44
N GLN A 282 -11.10 -26.32 17.71
CA GLN A 282 -10.81 -25.55 16.51
C GLN A 282 -10.84 -24.05 16.84
N ASN A 283 -9.68 -23.40 16.83
CA ASN A 283 -9.59 -21.97 17.09
C ASN A 283 -9.82 -21.17 15.78
N PRO A 284 -10.66 -20.12 15.78
CA PRO A 284 -10.89 -19.27 14.62
C PRO A 284 -9.74 -18.25 14.42
N VAL A 285 -8.49 -18.72 14.40
CA VAL A 285 -7.28 -17.87 14.41
C VAL A 285 -7.29 -16.84 13.28
N LEU A 286 -7.69 -17.23 12.08
CA LEU A 286 -7.74 -16.31 10.94
C LEU A 286 -8.75 -15.17 11.17
N ALA A 287 -9.89 -15.48 11.78
CA ALA A 287 -10.91 -14.48 12.11
C ALA A 287 -10.43 -13.50 13.20
N GLU A 288 -9.74 -14.00 14.23
CA GLU A 288 -9.09 -13.18 15.26
C GLU A 288 -8.01 -12.26 14.67
N MET A 289 -7.27 -12.77 13.68
CA MET A 289 -6.26 -12.00 12.97
C MET A 289 -6.86 -10.86 12.14
N LEU A 290 -8.02 -11.06 11.49
CA LEU A 290 -8.73 -9.96 10.81
C LEU A 290 -9.09 -8.83 11.80
N VAL A 291 -9.56 -9.18 13.00
CA VAL A 291 -9.85 -8.20 14.06
C VAL A 291 -8.57 -7.46 14.48
N THR A 292 -7.47 -8.20 14.64
CA THR A 292 -6.18 -7.64 15.04
C THR A 292 -5.66 -6.63 14.00
N LEU A 293 -5.67 -6.99 12.72
CA LEU A 293 -5.20 -6.11 11.63
C LEU A 293 -6.10 -4.88 11.44
N ALA A 294 -7.41 -5.04 11.64
CA ALA A 294 -8.34 -3.91 11.66
C ALA A 294 -8.00 -2.89 12.75
N ARG A 295 -7.73 -3.37 13.97
CA ARG A 295 -7.33 -2.52 15.10
C ARG A 295 -5.96 -1.88 14.88
N TYR A 296 -5.03 -2.62 14.28
CA TYR A 296 -3.72 -2.10 13.92
C TYR A 296 -3.85 -0.89 12.98
N ASN A 297 -4.51 -1.05 11.83
CA ASN A 297 -4.67 0.06 10.88
C ASN A 297 -5.45 1.24 11.46
N ALA A 298 -6.45 1.00 12.32
CA ALA A 298 -7.19 2.06 12.99
C ALA A 298 -6.29 2.91 13.93
N VAL A 299 -5.32 2.29 14.60
CA VAL A 299 -4.33 3.00 15.42
C VAL A 299 -3.35 3.79 14.53
N GLN A 300 -2.84 3.15 13.48
CA GLN A 300 -1.88 3.75 12.55
C GLN A 300 -2.43 4.95 11.78
N LEU A 301 -3.74 4.94 11.47
CA LEU A 301 -4.42 6.03 10.78
C LEU A 301 -4.25 7.37 11.52
N GLY A 302 -4.31 7.37 12.86
CA GLY A 302 -4.06 8.57 13.65
C GLY A 302 -2.67 9.17 13.39
N GLY A 303 -1.65 8.32 13.19
CA GLY A 303 -0.30 8.75 12.85
C GLY A 303 -0.18 9.31 11.43
N MET A 304 -0.87 8.72 10.45
CA MET A 304 -0.94 9.30 9.08
C MET A 304 -1.61 10.67 9.07
N HIS A 305 -2.62 10.90 9.91
CA HIS A 305 -3.22 12.23 10.07
C HIS A 305 -2.26 13.24 10.71
N GLN A 306 -1.33 12.82 11.58
CA GLN A 306 -0.31 13.73 12.10
C GLN A 306 0.69 14.15 11.02
N ALA A 307 0.93 13.31 9.99
CA ALA A 307 1.80 13.66 8.86
C ALA A 307 1.22 14.77 7.96
N LEU A 308 -0.07 15.11 8.10
CA LEU A 308 -0.65 16.30 7.46
C LEU A 308 -0.03 17.60 7.98
N LEU A 309 0.55 17.60 9.18
CA LEU A 309 1.25 18.75 9.77
C LEU A 309 2.64 18.87 9.16
N HIS A 310 2.68 19.15 7.86
CA HIS A 310 3.89 19.30 7.07
C HIS A 310 4.28 20.78 7.04
N GLU A 311 5.26 21.20 7.83
CA GLU A 311 5.67 22.61 7.87
C GLU A 311 6.41 23.05 6.60
N GLN A 312 6.12 24.30 6.18
CA GLN A 312 6.80 24.99 5.08
C GLN A 312 6.76 24.17 3.76
N GLU A 313 7.81 24.24 2.95
CA GLU A 313 7.89 23.55 1.66
C GLU A 313 8.29 22.06 1.80
N ARG A 314 8.87 21.65 2.94
CA ARG A 314 9.24 20.26 3.25
C ARG A 314 9.50 20.05 4.75
N SER A 315 8.77 19.12 5.35
CA SER A 315 8.97 18.66 6.73
C SER A 315 9.74 17.34 6.74
N GLY A 316 10.88 17.29 7.43
CA GLY A 316 11.55 16.01 7.67
C GLY A 316 10.79 15.14 8.68
N ALA A 317 10.15 15.76 9.68
CA ALA A 317 9.47 15.05 10.75
C ALA A 317 8.18 14.38 10.28
N ALA A 318 7.32 15.12 9.57
CA ALA A 318 6.07 14.57 9.05
C ALA A 318 6.32 13.55 7.92
N TRP A 319 7.25 13.85 7.01
CA TRP A 319 7.56 12.96 5.89
C TRP A 319 8.13 11.60 6.34
N THR A 320 9.06 11.60 7.30
CA THR A 320 9.64 10.35 7.84
C THR A 320 8.62 9.50 8.58
N LEU A 321 7.60 10.11 9.20
CA LEU A 321 6.49 9.40 9.84
C LEU A 321 5.70 8.56 8.82
N GLU A 322 5.48 9.07 7.61
CA GLU A 322 4.81 8.33 6.54
C GLU A 322 5.59 7.08 6.15
N TRP A 323 6.91 7.15 6.05
CA TRP A 323 7.76 6.00 5.72
C TRP A 323 7.64 4.88 6.74
N MET A 324 7.43 5.23 8.01
CA MET A 324 7.26 4.27 9.10
C MET A 324 5.88 3.61 9.11
N ILE A 325 4.85 4.32 8.63
CA ILE A 325 3.46 3.92 8.82
C ILE A 325 2.84 3.36 7.55
N LEU A 326 2.94 4.08 6.44
CA LEU A 326 2.16 3.82 5.24
C LEU A 326 2.45 2.43 4.62
N PRO A 327 3.72 2.00 4.44
CA PRO A 327 4.00 0.65 3.92
C PRO A 327 3.48 -0.46 4.82
N ALA A 328 3.52 -0.26 6.15
CA ALA A 328 3.01 -1.24 7.10
C ALA A 328 1.47 -1.32 7.07
N MET A 329 0.79 -0.19 6.90
CA MET A 329 -0.67 -0.17 6.70
C MET A 329 -1.07 -0.91 5.42
N ALA A 330 -0.34 -0.69 4.32
CA ALA A 330 -0.55 -1.40 3.06
C ALA A 330 -0.33 -2.92 3.22
N GLY A 331 0.74 -3.32 3.89
CA GLY A 331 1.04 -4.72 4.22
C GLY A 331 -0.05 -5.37 5.06
N ALA A 332 -0.54 -4.68 6.10
CA ALA A 332 -1.63 -5.16 6.95
C ALA A 332 -2.93 -5.35 6.16
N THR A 333 -3.26 -4.44 5.25
CA THR A 333 -4.42 -4.57 4.35
C THR A 333 -4.28 -5.75 3.40
N GLY A 334 -3.11 -5.90 2.77
CA GLY A 334 -2.81 -7.03 1.90
C GLY A 334 -2.94 -8.37 2.64
N LYS A 335 -2.35 -8.46 3.83
CA LYS A 335 -2.42 -9.65 4.67
C LYS A 335 -3.86 -9.94 5.10
N ALA A 336 -4.61 -8.94 5.54
CA ALA A 336 -6.01 -9.12 5.92
C ALA A 336 -6.86 -9.69 4.77
N LEU A 337 -6.64 -9.24 3.55
CA LEU A 337 -7.35 -9.76 2.37
C LEU A 337 -6.96 -11.21 2.03
N LEU A 338 -5.70 -11.62 2.23
CA LEU A 338 -5.30 -13.03 2.07
C LEU A 338 -5.95 -13.91 3.15
N LEU A 339 -5.84 -13.50 4.41
CA LEU A 339 -6.43 -14.23 5.52
C LEU A 339 -7.96 -14.34 5.39
N ALA A 340 -8.60 -13.31 4.85
CA ALA A 340 -10.03 -13.34 4.55
C ALA A 340 -10.38 -14.37 3.47
N GLN A 341 -9.59 -14.48 2.41
CA GLN A 341 -9.80 -15.49 1.37
C GLN A 341 -9.63 -16.91 1.93
N ASP A 342 -8.57 -17.15 2.68
CA ASP A 342 -8.31 -18.44 3.32
C ASP A 342 -9.44 -18.81 4.31
N LEU A 343 -9.85 -17.84 5.14
CA LEU A 343 -10.94 -18.02 6.09
C LEU A 343 -12.25 -18.35 5.39
N LEU A 344 -12.67 -17.55 4.40
CA LEU A 344 -13.91 -17.75 3.66
C LEU A 344 -13.90 -19.09 2.89
N GLY A 345 -12.76 -19.44 2.29
CA GLY A 345 -12.56 -20.73 1.61
C GLY A 345 -12.63 -21.93 2.56
N SER A 346 -12.34 -21.73 3.84
CA SER A 346 -12.41 -22.78 4.85
C SER A 346 -13.82 -23.04 5.41
N ILE A 347 -14.82 -22.18 5.16
CA ILE A 347 -16.15 -22.31 5.76
C ILE A 347 -16.91 -23.52 5.18
N GLU A 348 -17.19 -24.51 6.01
CA GLU A 348 -18.00 -25.70 5.66
C GLU A 348 -19.50 -25.51 5.96
N ARG A 349 -19.84 -24.64 6.92
CA ARG A 349 -21.21 -24.32 7.30
C ARG A 349 -21.29 -22.92 7.89
N LEU A 350 -22.32 -22.18 7.50
CA LEU A 350 -22.67 -20.88 8.04
C LEU A 350 -24.17 -20.89 8.38
N GLY A 351 -24.53 -20.59 9.63
CA GLY A 351 -25.88 -20.79 10.18
C GLY A 351 -25.96 -22.02 11.10
N PRO A 352 -27.11 -22.30 11.75
CA PRO A 352 -27.28 -23.39 12.72
C PRO A 352 -27.06 -24.79 12.09
N ALA A 353 -26.82 -25.80 12.93
CA ALA A 353 -26.80 -27.18 12.48
C ALA A 353 -28.24 -27.63 12.14
N GLN A 354 -28.41 -28.28 10.99
CA GLN A 354 -29.69 -28.88 10.59
C GLN A 354 -29.99 -30.16 11.37
#